data_AF-A0A6N9A2X5-F1
#
_entry.id   AF-A0A6N9A2X5-F1
#
_cell.length_a   1.000
_cell.length_b   1.000
_cell.length_c   1.000
_cell.angle_alpha   90.00
_cell.angle_beta   90.00
_cell.angle_gamma   90.00
#
_symmetry.space_group_name_H-M   'P 1'
#
loop_
_entity.id
_entity.type
_entity.pdbx_description
1 polymer ?
#
loop_
_entity_poly.entity_id
_entity_poly.type
_entity_poly.pdbx_seq_one_letter_code
_entity_poly.pdbx_strand_id
1 'polypeptide(L)'
;MRAIMAAFLVVPILELVLFIYVERRIGLALMILFIALTAVVGALMVRQQGFSVWNQLQDDLGSGVLPGAALVHGAMVLVGGAFLLTPGFLTDSVGFALMIPIVREGIRRMGIRILRQRTIIIE
;
A
#
# COMPACT_ATOMS: atom_id res chain seq x y z
N MET A 1 10.00 -4.33 -16.94
CA MET A 1 11.25 -4.73 -16.26
C MET A 1 12.19 -3.57 -15.95
N ARG A 2 12.68 -2.80 -16.95
CA ARG A 2 13.67 -1.72 -16.73
C ARG A 2 13.25 -0.67 -15.68
N ALA A 3 12.00 -0.20 -15.74
CA ALA A 3 11.50 0.80 -14.79
C ALA A 3 11.41 0.28 -13.34
N ILE A 4 11.00 -0.98 -13.14
CA ILE A 4 10.90 -1.59 -11.81
C ILE A 4 12.29 -1.74 -11.18
N MET A 5 13.28 -2.18 -11.96
CA MET A 5 14.67 -2.29 -11.50
C MET A 5 15.25 -0.92 -11.14
N ALA A 6 14.97 0.11 -11.95
CA ALA A 6 15.39 1.47 -11.64
C ALA A 6 14.74 1.99 -10.35
N ALA A 7 13.43 1.79 -10.18
CA ALA A 7 12.71 2.19 -8.97
C ALA A 7 13.25 1.48 -7.72
N PHE A 8 13.52 0.19 -7.80
CA PHE A 8 14.08 -0.60 -6.69
C PHE A 8 15.46 -0.09 -6.23
N LEU A 9 16.26 0.50 -7.12
CA LEU A 9 17.54 1.09 -6.76
C LEU A 9 17.39 2.55 -6.27
N VAL A 10 16.61 3.35 -6.99
CA VAL A 10 16.50 4.79 -6.74
C VAL A 10 15.74 5.08 -5.45
N VAL A 11 14.66 4.34 -5.16
CA VAL A 11 13.83 4.60 -3.99
C VAL A 11 14.61 4.41 -2.68
N PRO A 12 15.31 3.29 -2.43
CA PRO A 12 16.10 3.14 -1.20
C PRO A 12 17.22 4.17 -1.04
N ILE A 13 17.85 4.59 -2.14
CA ILE A 13 18.89 5.63 -2.10
C ILE A 13 18.27 6.96 -1.67
N LEU A 14 17.12 7.33 -2.23
CA LEU A 14 16.40 8.54 -1.84
C LEU A 14 15.95 8.48 -0.37
N GLU A 15 15.47 7.33 0.09
CA GLU A 15 15.08 7.13 1.49
C GLU A 15 16.27 7.34 2.43
N LEU A 16 17.44 6.77 2.12
CA LEU A 16 18.68 6.99 2.89
C LEU A 16 19.06 8.47 2.97
N VAL A 17 18.98 9.19 1.84
CA VAL A 17 19.27 10.63 1.79
C VAL A 17 18.28 11.42 2.66
N LEU A 18 16.99 11.08 2.60
CA LEU A 18 15.96 11.72 3.42
C LEU A 18 16.14 11.41 4.91
N PHE A 19 16.48 10.18 5.27
CA PHE A 19 16.77 9.81 6.66
C PHE A 19 17.91 10.64 7.22
N ILE A 20 19.05 10.72 6.52
CA ILE A 20 20.19 11.54 6.95
C ILE A 20 19.80 13.02 7.03
N TYR A 21 19.02 13.51 6.07
CA TYR A 21 18.59 14.90 6.05
C TYR A 21 17.70 15.24 7.26
N VAL A 22 16.73 14.39 7.58
CA VAL A 22 15.81 14.58 8.71
C VAL A 22 16.54 14.38 10.03
N GLU A 23 17.34 13.32 10.15
CA GLU A 23 18.17 13.01 11.33
C GLU A 23 19.05 14.20 11.72
N ARG A 24 19.70 14.86 10.76
CA ARG A 24 20.50 16.06 11.01
C ARG A 24 19.70 17.27 11.51
N ARG A 25 18.38 17.29 11.31
CA ARG A 25 17.50 18.40 11.70
C ARG A 25 16.83 18.19 13.05
N ILE A 26 16.39 16.97 13.34
CA ILE A 26 15.61 16.65 14.55
C ILE A 26 16.35 15.73 15.52
N GLY A 27 17.47 15.14 15.10
CA GLY A 27 18.24 14.17 15.86
C GLY A 27 17.74 12.73 15.69
N LEU A 28 18.66 11.79 15.90
CA LEU A 28 18.42 10.35 15.73
C LEU A 28 17.33 9.80 16.66
N ALA A 29 17.25 10.28 17.91
CA ALA A 29 16.25 9.80 18.86
C ALA A 29 14.81 10.10 18.40
N LEU A 30 14.55 11.32 17.92
CA LEU A 30 13.24 11.70 17.38
C LEU A 30 12.95 10.99 16.05
N MET A 31 13.95 10.75 15.21
CA MET A 31 13.79 9.96 13.98
C MET A 31 13.35 8.52 14.29
N ILE A 32 14.01 7.85 15.23
CA ILE A 32 13.64 6.48 15.64
C ILE A 32 12.23 6.45 16.21
N LEU A 33 11.87 7.42 17.05
CA LEU A 33 10.51 7.52 17.60
C LEU A 33 9.48 7.69 16.46
N PHE A 34 9.77 8.52 15.47
CA PHE A 34 8.90 8.72 14.31
C PHE A 34 8.69 7.43 13.53
N ILE A 35 9.77 6.70 13.21
CA ILE A 35 9.70 5.42 12.49
C ILE A 35 8.91 4.38 13.29
N ALA A 36 9.17 4.29 14.59
CA ALA A 36 8.43 3.37 15.46
C ALA A 36 6.94 3.72 15.48
N LEU A 37 6.60 5.02 15.52
CA LEU A 37 5.22 5.49 15.48
C LEU A 37 4.54 5.15 14.15
N THR A 38 5.19 5.42 13.01
CA THR A 38 4.61 5.11 11.69
C THR A 38 4.42 3.60 11.51
N ALA A 39 5.38 2.78 11.96
CA ALA A 39 5.27 1.33 11.93
C ALA A 39 4.10 0.81 12.79
N VAL A 40 3.93 1.35 14.02
CA VAL A 40 2.80 0.98 14.90
C VAL A 40 1.47 1.38 14.28
N VAL A 41 1.36 2.62 13.78
CA VAL A 41 0.13 3.10 13.13
C VAL A 41 -0.19 2.23 11.91
N GLY A 42 0.80 1.94 11.07
CA GLY A 42 0.65 1.08 9.91
C GLY A 42 0.18 -0.32 10.27
N ALA A 43 0.79 -0.95 11.26
CA ALA A 43 0.38 -2.27 11.75
C ALA A 43 -1.07 -2.27 12.26
N LEU A 44 -1.49 -1.22 12.98
CA LEU A 44 -2.86 -1.07 13.45
C LEU A 44 -3.85 -0.91 12.28
N MET A 45 -3.50 -0.12 11.27
CA MET A 45 -4.34 0.07 10.07
C MET A 45 -4.50 -1.24 9.30
N VAL A 46 -3.41 -1.98 9.09
CA VAL A 46 -3.43 -3.29 8.43
C VAL A 46 -4.31 -4.26 9.22
N ARG A 47 -4.18 -4.28 10.55
CA ARG A 47 -5.01 -5.14 11.40
C ARG A 47 -6.49 -4.80 11.25
N GLN A 48 -6.87 -3.54 11.37
CA GLN A 48 -8.27 -3.11 11.27
C GLN A 48 -8.88 -3.40 9.90
N GLN A 49 -8.16 -3.06 8.82
CA GLN A 49 -8.67 -3.22 7.46
C GLN A 49 -8.58 -4.66 6.97
N GLY A 50 -7.57 -5.41 7.40
CA GLY A 50 -7.40 -6.82 7.12
C GLY A 50 -8.58 -7.64 7.64
N PHE A 51 -9.05 -7.37 8.87
CA PHE A 51 -10.26 -8.01 9.40
C PHE A 51 -11.51 -7.69 8.58
N SER A 52 -11.69 -6.43 8.17
CA SER A 52 -12.84 -6.05 7.34
C SER A 52 -12.82 -6.77 5.99
N VAL A 53 -11.66 -6.89 5.35
CA VAL A 53 -11.52 -7.62 4.08
C VAL A 53 -11.77 -9.11 4.28
N TRP A 54 -11.24 -9.69 5.37
CA TRP A 54 -11.43 -11.10 5.68
C TRP A 54 -12.91 -11.45 5.88
N ASN A 55 -13.65 -10.63 6.63
CA ASN A 55 -15.08 -10.83 6.82
C ASN A 55 -15.84 -10.75 5.48
N GLN A 56 -15.55 -9.75 4.66
CA GLN A 56 -16.20 -9.59 3.36
C GLN A 56 -15.88 -10.75 2.41
N LEU A 57 -14.65 -11.27 2.44
CA LEU A 57 -14.26 -12.47 1.70
C LEU A 57 -15.07 -13.70 2.16
N GLN A 58 -15.24 -13.87 3.48
CA GLN A 58 -16.01 -14.96 4.06
C GLN A 58 -17.51 -14.87 3.68
N ASP A 59 -18.08 -13.67 3.69
CA ASP A 59 -19.48 -13.40 3.32
C ASP A 59 -19.74 -13.68 1.83
N ASP A 60 -18.84 -13.21 0.95
CA ASP A 60 -18.93 -13.44 -0.50
C ASP A 60 -18.83 -14.94 -0.82
N LEU A 61 -17.88 -15.66 -0.19
CA LEU A 61 -17.74 -17.10 -0.37
C LEU A 61 -18.94 -17.88 0.21
N GLY A 62 -19.47 -17.47 1.36
CA GLY A 62 -20.64 -18.08 1.99
C GLY A 62 -21.93 -17.88 1.21
N SER A 63 -22.01 -16.81 0.40
CA SER A 63 -23.13 -16.54 -0.50
C SER A 63 -22.94 -17.09 -1.92
N GLY A 64 -21.83 -17.76 -2.21
CA GLY A 64 -21.51 -18.32 -3.52
C GLY A 64 -21.14 -17.27 -4.58
N VAL A 65 -20.83 -16.04 -4.16
CA VAL A 65 -20.41 -14.93 -5.03
C VAL A 65 -18.89 -14.93 -5.16
N LEU A 66 -18.38 -14.63 -6.37
CA LEU A 66 -16.94 -14.54 -6.59
C LEU A 66 -16.37 -13.27 -5.92
N PRO A 67 -15.42 -13.37 -4.96
CA PRO A 67 -14.97 -12.26 -4.12
C PRO A 67 -13.94 -11.34 -4.79
N GLY A 68 -14.17 -10.95 -6.05
CA GLY A 68 -13.20 -10.17 -6.83
C GLY A 68 -12.82 -8.83 -6.20
N ALA A 69 -13.79 -8.15 -5.58
CA ALA A 69 -13.54 -6.89 -4.88
C ALA A 69 -12.71 -7.11 -3.60
N ALA A 70 -13.12 -8.05 -2.74
CA ALA A 70 -12.42 -8.34 -1.49
C ALA A 70 -10.95 -8.73 -1.73
N LEU A 71 -10.66 -9.49 -2.79
CA LEU A 71 -9.29 -9.86 -3.17
C LEU A 71 -8.43 -8.65 -3.55
N VAL A 72 -8.96 -7.73 -4.37
CA VAL A 72 -8.25 -6.51 -4.76
C VAL A 72 -8.00 -5.61 -3.55
N HIS A 73 -9.02 -5.41 -2.71
CA HIS A 73 -8.89 -4.63 -1.48
C HIS A 73 -7.88 -5.27 -0.52
N GLY A 74 -7.90 -6.59 -0.35
CA GLY A 74 -6.93 -7.34 0.45
C GLY A 74 -5.51 -7.18 -0.04
N ALA A 75 -5.28 -7.32 -1.35
CA ALA A 75 -3.97 -7.09 -1.95
C ALA A 75 -3.46 -5.66 -1.69
N MET A 76 -4.32 -4.64 -1.81
CA MET A 76 -3.95 -3.25 -1.51
C MET A 76 -3.61 -3.05 -0.02
N VAL A 77 -4.35 -3.69 0.89
CA VAL A 77 -4.05 -3.65 2.34
C VAL A 77 -2.70 -4.28 2.63
N LEU A 78 -2.40 -5.45 2.05
CA LEU A 78 -1.12 -6.14 2.24
C LEU A 78 0.06 -5.34 1.68
N VAL A 79 -0.06 -4.79 0.47
CA VAL A 79 1.00 -3.99 -0.15
C VAL A 79 1.23 -2.69 0.62
N GLY A 80 0.16 -1.96 0.97
CA GLY A 80 0.30 -0.74 1.76
C GLY A 80 0.85 -1.02 3.17
N GLY A 81 0.48 -2.15 3.77
CA GLY A 81 1.05 -2.62 5.03
C GLY A 81 2.53 -2.95 4.94
N ALA A 82 2.96 -3.68 3.92
CA ALA A 82 4.37 -3.98 3.68
C ALA A 82 5.21 -2.71 3.52
N PHE A 83 4.64 -1.68 2.88
CA PHE A 83 5.29 -0.38 2.74
C PHE A 83 5.39 0.36 4.07
N LEU A 84 4.32 0.41 4.87
CA LEU A 84 4.33 1.07 6.19
C LEU A 84 5.17 0.37 7.27
N LEU A 85 5.40 -0.93 7.11
CA LEU A 85 6.29 -1.70 7.99
C LEU A 85 7.75 -1.57 7.57
N THR A 86 8.02 -1.17 6.33
CA THR A 86 9.37 -0.92 5.84
C THR A 86 9.72 0.52 6.20
N PRO A 87 10.69 0.77 7.09
CA PRO A 87 10.99 2.13 7.52
C PRO A 87 11.47 2.98 6.33
N GLY A 88 10.65 3.96 5.92
CA GLY A 88 10.95 4.88 4.81
C GLY A 88 9.94 6.02 4.73
N PHE A 89 10.39 7.26 4.52
CA PHE A 89 9.49 8.41 4.40
C PHE A 89 8.65 8.38 3.13
N LEU A 90 9.25 8.02 1.99
CA LEU A 90 8.53 7.91 0.71
C LEU A 90 7.61 6.70 0.74
N THR A 91 8.13 5.58 1.23
CA THR A 91 7.44 4.30 1.31
C THR A 91 6.26 4.37 2.28
N ASP A 92 6.43 5.03 3.44
CA ASP A 92 5.35 5.32 4.38
C ASP A 92 4.26 6.18 3.73
N SER A 93 4.65 7.23 3.00
CA SER A 93 3.69 8.12 2.31
C SER A 93 2.83 7.35 1.30
N VAL A 94 3.45 6.46 0.51
CA VAL A 94 2.73 5.60 -0.45
C VAL A 94 1.87 4.58 0.28
N GLY A 95 2.38 3.97 1.35
CA GLY A 95 1.66 3.01 2.17
C GLY A 95 0.41 3.64 2.80
N PHE A 96 0.53 4.82 3.40
CA PHE A 96 -0.60 5.58 3.94
C PHE A 96 -1.60 5.96 2.84
N ALA A 97 -1.13 6.42 1.68
CA ALA A 97 -2.02 6.73 0.55
C ALA A 97 -2.83 5.51 0.11
N LEU A 98 -2.22 4.32 0.02
CA LEU A 98 -2.91 3.07 -0.28
C LEU A 98 -3.91 2.67 0.81
N MET A 99 -3.68 3.06 2.06
CA MET A 99 -4.63 2.85 3.15
C MET A 99 -5.83 3.81 3.09
N ILE A 100 -5.86 4.82 2.23
CA ILE A 100 -7.02 5.71 2.08
C ILE A 100 -8.06 5.07 1.13
N PRO A 101 -9.34 4.89 1.54
CA PRO A 101 -10.36 4.25 0.71
C PRO A 101 -10.57 4.93 -0.64
N ILE A 102 -10.47 6.26 -0.67
CA ILE A 102 -10.65 7.06 -1.89
C ILE A 102 -9.57 6.77 -2.94
N VAL A 103 -8.34 6.51 -2.49
CA VAL A 103 -7.21 6.17 -3.36
C VAL A 103 -7.40 4.76 -3.91
N ARG A 104 -7.84 3.81 -3.08
CA ARG A 104 -8.11 2.43 -3.52
C ARG A 104 -9.20 2.36 -4.57
N GLU A 105 -10.30 3.08 -4.37
CA GLU A 105 -11.39 3.08 -5.34
C GLU A 105 -10.95 3.79 -6.65
N GLY A 106 -10.12 4.83 -6.57
CA GLY A 106 -9.49 5.43 -7.74
C GLY A 106 -8.62 4.45 -8.54
N ILE A 107 -7.76 3.69 -7.85
CA ILE A 107 -6.90 2.67 -8.47
C ILE A 107 -7.75 1.55 -9.07
N ARG A 108 -8.79 1.08 -8.36
CA ARG A 108 -9.72 0.04 -8.85
C ARG A 108 -10.40 0.49 -10.15
N ARG A 109 -10.95 1.70 -10.19
CA ARG A 109 -11.59 2.26 -11.40
C ARG A 109 -10.62 2.42 -12.55
N MET A 110 -9.38 2.84 -12.28
CA MET A 110 -8.34 2.95 -13.30
C MET A 110 -7.94 1.58 -13.86
N GLY A 111 -7.79 0.57 -12.99
CA GLY A 111 -7.52 -0.81 -13.41
C GLY A 111 -8.62 -1.39 -14.29
N ILE A 112 -9.89 -1.18 -13.92
CA ILE A 112 -11.05 -1.62 -14.72
C ILE A 112 -11.08 -0.92 -16.08
N ARG A 113 -10.75 0.38 -16.16
CA ARG A 113 -10.67 1.11 -17.43
C ARG A 113 -9.60 0.55 -18.37
N ILE A 114 -8.43 0.18 -17.83
CA ILE A 114 -7.33 -0.38 -18.61
C ILE A 114 -7.67 -1.79 -19.13
N LEU A 115 -8.34 -2.60 -18.31
CA LEU A 115 -8.76 -3.95 -18.70
C LEU A 115 -9.91 -3.93 -19.72
N ARG A 116 -10.88 -3.01 -19.57
CA ARG A 116 -12.01 -2.86 -20.50
C ARG A 116 -11.60 -2.45 -21.91
N GLN A 117 -10.42 -1.83 -22.09
CA GLN A 117 -9.88 -1.51 -23.42
C GLN A 117 -9.35 -2.74 -24.17
N ARG A 118 -9.12 -3.89 -23.50
CA ARG A 118 -8.61 -5.11 -24.17
C ARG A 118 -9.67 -6.16 -24.49
N THR A 119 -10.90 -6.04 -23.99
CA THR A 119 -11.98 -7.02 -24.22
C THR A 119 -12.80 -6.76 -25.50
N ILE A 120 -12.54 -5.68 -26.26
CA ILE A 120 -13.25 -5.37 -27.52
C ILE A 120 -12.57 -6.00 -28.77
N ILE A 121 -11.52 -6.82 -28.61
CA ILE A 121 -10.79 -7.46 -29.74
C ILE A 121 -11.22 -8.92 -29.96
N ILE A 122 -12.28 -9.40 -29.31
CA ILE A 122 -12.82 -10.75 -29.53
C ILE A 122 -14.34 -10.68 -29.68
N GLU A 123 -14.81 -9.96 -30.70
CA GLU A 123 -16.02 -10.33 -31.46
C GLU A 123 -15.74 -10.12 -32.95
#